data_AF-A0A2G2MGB2-F1
#
_entry.id   AF-A0A2G2MGB2-F1
#
_cell.length_a   1.000
_cell.length_b   1.000
_cell.length_c   1.000
_cell.angle_alpha   90.00
_cell.angle_beta   90.00
_cell.angle_gamma   90.00
#
_symmetry.space_group_name_H-M   'P 1'
#
loop_
_entity.id
_entity.type
_entity.pdbx_description
1 polymer ?
#
loop_
_entity_poly.entity_id
_entity_poly.type
_entity_poly.pdbx_seq_one_letter_code
_entity_poly.pdbx_strand_id
1 'polypeptide(L)'
;MAVIIGDTCINCAACIDECPVEAIVDEDDNPTGEEYYYVYPDKCVECVDHFDSPACAEACPTEGCITWDMPFTADHKEYFAGGNYIDGENYVMEDADLIMPTRDDISLEDRAARKNVVED
;
A
#
# COMPACT_ATOMS: atom_id res chain seq x y z
N MET A 1 -4.28 -6.20 -2.72
CA MET A 1 -2.93 -5.93 -2.17
C MET A 1 -2.88 -4.56 -1.58
N ALA A 2 -1.95 -4.35 -0.67
CA ALA A 2 -1.53 -3.02 -0.31
C ALA A 2 -0.58 -2.49 -1.38
N VAL A 3 -0.79 -1.27 -1.86
CA VAL A 3 0.40 -0.47 -2.17
C VAL A 3 1.01 -0.06 -0.83
N ILE A 4 2.31 0.17 -0.78
CA ILE A 4 2.96 0.79 0.39
C ILE A 4 3.36 2.22 0.04
N ILE A 5 3.28 3.11 1.01
CA ILE A 5 3.85 4.45 0.92
C ILE A 5 5.17 4.42 1.72
N GLY A 6 6.26 4.78 1.05
CA GLY A 6 7.60 4.80 1.62
C GLY A 6 7.94 6.07 2.39
N ASP A 7 9.15 6.08 2.95
CA ASP A 7 9.75 7.17 3.73
C ASP A 7 10.07 8.43 2.90
N THR A 8 9.95 8.36 1.57
CA THR A 8 10.07 9.51 0.66
C THR A 8 8.79 10.33 0.55
N CYS A 9 7.72 9.95 1.25
CA CYS A 9 6.49 10.74 1.31
C CYS A 9 6.77 12.17 1.83
N ILE A 10 6.04 13.13 1.26
CA ILE A 10 6.19 14.57 1.58
C ILE A 10 4.92 15.17 2.19
N ASN A 11 3.98 14.33 2.64
CA ASN A 11 2.73 14.69 3.31
C ASN A 11 1.91 15.77 2.55
N CYS A 12 1.85 15.63 1.22
CA CYS A 12 1.21 16.62 0.35
C CYS A 12 -0.31 16.44 0.17
N ALA A 13 -0.90 15.42 0.80
CA ALA A 13 -2.31 15.03 0.68
C ALA A 13 -2.78 14.63 -0.73
N ALA A 14 -1.89 14.48 -1.71
CA ALA A 14 -2.30 14.19 -3.09
C ALA A 14 -2.92 12.79 -3.29
N CYS A 15 -2.54 11.82 -2.47
CA CYS A 15 -2.98 10.42 -2.64
C CYS A 15 -4.21 10.04 -1.81
N ILE A 16 -4.52 10.75 -0.72
CA ILE A 16 -5.51 10.32 0.28
C ILE A 16 -6.94 10.35 -0.29
N ASP A 17 -7.30 11.45 -0.96
CA ASP A 17 -8.63 11.65 -1.54
C ASP A 17 -8.87 10.81 -2.81
N GLU A 18 -7.79 10.27 -3.39
CA GLU A 18 -7.85 9.46 -4.61
C GLU A 18 -8.14 7.98 -4.32
N CYS A 19 -8.02 7.54 -3.05
CA CYS A 19 -8.27 6.15 -2.67
C CYS A 19 -9.79 5.84 -2.69
N PRO A 20 -10.28 4.94 -3.56
CA PRO A 20 -11.72 4.70 -3.70
C PRO A 20 -12.37 3.99 -2.50
N VAL A 21 -11.56 3.52 -1.56
CA VAL A 21 -11.97 2.70 -0.40
C VAL A 21 -11.40 3.22 0.92
N GLU A 22 -10.87 4.45 0.92
CA GLU A 22 -10.39 5.12 2.15
C GLU A 22 -9.37 4.29 2.95
N ALA A 23 -8.47 3.60 2.24
CA ALA A 23 -7.43 2.75 2.84
C ALA A 23 -6.21 3.53 3.34
N ILE A 24 -6.09 4.81 2.99
CA ILE A 24 -4.93 5.65 3.28
C ILE A 24 -5.27 6.57 4.46
N VAL A 25 -4.35 6.68 5.41
CA VAL A 25 -4.37 7.70 6.47
C VAL A 25 -3.12 8.54 6.41
N ASP A 26 -3.22 9.77 6.92
CA ASP A 26 -2.10 10.71 6.97
C ASP A 26 -1.09 10.33 8.07
N GLU A 27 -0.06 11.15 8.24
CA GLU A 27 1.00 10.95 9.23
C GLU A 27 0.49 11.06 10.68
N ASP A 28 -0.53 11.89 10.94
CA ASP A 28 -1.08 12.09 12.28
C ASP A 28 -1.86 10.84 12.76
N ASP A 29 -2.49 10.14 11.81
CA ASP A 29 -3.26 8.90 12.05
C ASP A 29 -2.48 7.62 11.66
N ASN A 30 -1.19 7.73 11.32
CA ASN A 30 -0.38 6.56 10.98
C ASN A 30 -0.23 5.62 12.19
N PRO A 31 -0.71 4.36 12.10
CA PRO A 31 -0.75 3.45 13.25
C PRO A 31 0.62 2.93 13.70
N THR A 32 1.67 3.11 12.89
CA THR A 32 3.05 2.78 13.28
C THR A 32 3.76 3.97 13.94
N GLY A 33 3.15 5.16 13.95
CA GLY A 33 3.74 6.38 14.49
C GLY A 33 4.80 7.00 13.58
N GLU A 34 4.77 6.68 12.30
CA GLU A 34 5.71 7.15 11.29
C GLU A 34 5.24 8.44 10.62
N GLU A 35 6.18 9.28 10.19
CA GLU A 35 5.91 10.65 9.69
C GLU A 35 5.53 10.71 8.19
N TYR A 36 5.05 9.59 7.65
CA TYR A 36 4.57 9.44 6.29
C TYR A 36 3.20 8.76 6.29
N TYR A 37 2.50 8.81 5.16
CA TYR A 37 1.14 8.26 5.08
C TYR A 37 1.14 6.73 5.17
N TYR A 38 0.08 6.16 5.72
CA TYR A 38 -0.07 4.71 5.89
C TYR A 38 -1.15 4.14 4.98
N VAL A 39 -0.94 2.93 4.47
CA VAL A 39 -1.95 2.19 3.71
C VAL A 39 -2.34 0.94 4.48
N TYR A 40 -3.61 0.87 4.89
CA TYR A 40 -4.15 -0.32 5.54
C TYR A 40 -4.22 -1.50 4.55
N PRO A 41 -3.45 -2.58 4.79
CA PRO A 41 -3.35 -3.68 3.84
C PRO A 41 -4.65 -4.49 3.70
N ASP A 42 -5.46 -4.49 4.75
CA ASP A 42 -6.78 -5.10 4.86
C ASP A 42 -7.92 -4.22 4.33
N LYS A 43 -7.62 -3.00 3.86
CA LYS A 43 -8.56 -2.11 3.16
C LYS A 43 -8.19 -1.86 1.70
N CYS A 44 -6.91 -1.92 1.36
CA CYS A 44 -6.45 -1.61 0.02
C CYS A 44 -6.91 -2.67 -1.02
N VAL A 45 -7.64 -2.22 -2.03
CA VAL A 45 -8.17 -3.05 -3.14
C VAL A 45 -7.34 -2.95 -4.43
N GLU A 46 -6.16 -2.32 -4.40
CA GLU A 46 -5.34 -2.03 -5.61
C GLU A 46 -6.08 -1.26 -6.72
N CYS A 47 -7.16 -0.57 -6.35
CA CYS A 47 -8.13 0.01 -7.27
C CYS A 47 -8.73 -1.01 -8.28
N VAL A 48 -8.67 -2.32 -8.00
CA VAL A 48 -9.37 -3.33 -8.81
C VAL A 48 -10.86 -2.97 -8.86
N ASP A 49 -11.45 -3.05 -10.05
CA ASP A 49 -12.83 -2.64 -10.35
C ASP A 49 -13.14 -1.14 -10.17
N HIS A 50 -12.14 -0.30 -9.85
CA HIS A 50 -12.28 1.15 -9.71
C HIS A 50 -11.49 1.94 -10.76
N PHE A 51 -10.22 1.58 -11.00
CA PHE A 51 -9.31 2.26 -11.92
C PHE A 51 -8.35 1.27 -12.61
N ASP A 52 -7.78 1.66 -13.75
CA ASP A 52 -6.82 0.83 -14.49
C ASP A 52 -5.45 0.72 -13.79
N SER A 53 -5.12 1.67 -12.91
CA SER A 53 -3.89 1.74 -12.10
C SER A 53 -4.25 2.31 -10.71
N PRO A 54 -3.48 2.04 -9.63
CA PRO A 54 -3.72 2.66 -8.33
C PRO A 54 -3.68 4.20 -8.40
N ALA A 55 -4.84 4.83 -8.24
CA ALA A 55 -5.00 6.29 -8.37
C ALA A 55 -4.12 7.09 -7.39
N CYS A 56 -3.89 6.55 -6.19
CA CYS A 56 -2.98 7.13 -5.21
C CYS A 56 -1.54 7.28 -5.75
N ALA A 57 -1.05 6.30 -6.52
CA ALA A 57 0.29 6.33 -7.09
C ALA A 57 0.38 7.30 -8.27
N GLU A 58 -0.63 7.33 -9.14
CA GLU A 58 -0.73 8.28 -10.25
C GLU A 58 -0.77 9.74 -9.77
N ALA A 59 -1.39 9.99 -8.62
CA ALA A 59 -1.46 11.32 -8.02
C ALA A 59 -0.22 11.71 -7.20
N CYS A 60 0.65 10.74 -6.85
CA CYS A 60 1.80 10.99 -6.00
C CYS A 60 2.86 11.81 -6.77
N PRO A 61 3.26 13.01 -6.30
CA PRO A 61 4.27 13.81 -6.98
C PRO A 61 5.71 13.33 -6.75
N THR A 62 5.91 12.34 -5.88
CA THR A 62 7.23 11.80 -5.54
C THR A 62 7.43 10.45 -6.20
N GLU A 63 8.35 10.39 -7.16
CA GLU A 63 8.75 9.17 -7.86
C GLU A 63 9.21 8.08 -6.86
N GLY A 64 8.72 6.85 -7.05
CA GLY A 64 9.08 5.71 -6.21
C GLY A 64 8.55 5.78 -4.76
N CYS A 65 7.73 6.77 -4.40
CA CYS A 65 7.12 6.87 -3.08
C CYS A 65 6.08 5.78 -2.84
N ILE A 66 5.27 5.47 -3.86
CA ILE A 66 4.25 4.43 -3.77
C ILE A 66 4.70 3.22 -4.57
N THR A 67 4.95 2.12 -3.88
CA THR A 67 5.47 0.88 -4.48
C THR A 67 4.53 -0.28 -4.24
N TRP A 68 4.70 -1.32 -5.05
CA TRP A 68 3.97 -2.56 -4.88
C TRP A 68 4.36 -3.29 -3.60
N ASP A 69 3.40 -3.99 -2.99
CA ASP A 69 3.59 -4.85 -1.83
C ASP A 69 3.06 -6.28 -2.07
N MET A 70 3.31 -7.18 -1.15
CA MET A 70 2.72 -8.52 -1.18
C MET A 70 1.18 -8.46 -1.17
N PRO A 71 0.52 -9.43 -1.82
CA PRO A 71 -0.94 -9.50 -1.84
C PRO A 71 -1.48 -9.85 -0.44
N PHE A 72 -2.50 -9.13 0.02
CA PHE A 72 -3.20 -9.46 1.28
C PHE A 72 -4.19 -10.61 1.04
N THR A 73 -3.65 -11.81 0.87
CA THR A 73 -4.39 -13.05 0.57
C THR A 73 -4.07 -14.14 1.58
N ALA A 74 -4.87 -15.21 1.58
CA ALA A 74 -4.69 -16.34 2.50
C ALA A 74 -3.27 -16.91 2.49
N ASP A 75 -2.62 -17.00 1.32
CA ASP A 75 -1.28 -17.57 1.16
C ASP A 75 -0.14 -16.65 1.63
N HIS A 76 -0.44 -15.39 1.94
CA HIS A 76 0.57 -14.36 2.21
C HIS A 76 0.35 -13.63 3.54
N LYS A 77 -0.61 -14.06 4.37
CA LYS A 77 -0.90 -13.40 5.66
C LYS A 77 0.30 -13.28 6.59
N GLU A 78 1.16 -14.30 6.61
CA GLU A 78 2.37 -14.32 7.45
C GLU A 78 3.34 -13.19 7.11
N TYR A 79 3.32 -12.68 5.88
CA TYR A 79 4.14 -11.53 5.47
C TYR A 79 3.85 -10.30 6.34
N PHE A 80 2.57 -10.00 6.57
CA PHE A 80 2.13 -8.78 7.25
C PHE A 80 2.37 -8.81 8.77
N ALA A 81 2.58 -10.00 9.34
CA ALA A 81 2.95 -10.20 10.75
C ALA A 81 4.44 -10.52 10.95
N GLY A 82 5.25 -10.43 9.89
CA GLY A 82 6.62 -10.93 9.84
C GLY A 82 7.71 -9.87 9.97
N GLY A 83 7.40 -8.65 10.38
CA GLY A 83 8.37 -7.55 10.40
C GLY A 83 8.79 -7.10 8.99
N ASN A 84 7.89 -7.16 8.01
CA ASN A 84 8.18 -6.81 6.61
C ASN A 84 7.69 -5.41 6.22
N TYR A 85 7.15 -4.65 7.18
CA TYR A 85 6.93 -3.23 6.98
C TYR A 85 8.28 -2.48 6.98
N ILE A 86 8.22 -1.18 6.71
CA ILE A 86 9.38 -0.29 6.70
C ILE A 86 10.16 -0.44 8.02
N ASP A 87 11.49 -0.43 7.92
CA ASP A 87 12.44 -0.61 9.03
C ASP A 87 12.27 -1.88 9.88
N GLY A 88 11.57 -2.89 9.35
CA GLY A 88 11.41 -4.19 10.00
C GLY A 88 10.21 -4.24 10.96
N GLU A 89 9.35 -3.24 10.92
CA GLU A 89 8.12 -3.18 11.73
C GLU A 89 7.04 -4.14 11.19
N ASN A 90 5.99 -4.34 11.99
CA ASN A 90 4.81 -5.08 11.54
C ASN A 90 3.78 -4.13 10.91
N TYR A 91 2.95 -4.67 10.03
CA TYR A 91 1.78 -3.94 9.58
C TYR A 91 0.74 -3.87 10.69
N VAL A 92 0.02 -2.76 10.72
CA VAL A 92 -1.20 -2.64 11.51
C VAL A 92 -2.39 -2.78 10.57
N MET A 93 -3.37 -3.56 11.01
CA MET A 93 -4.58 -3.90 10.27
C MET A 93 -5.74 -3.96 11.25
N GLU A 94 -6.94 -3.65 10.77
CA GLU A 94 -8.18 -3.73 11.55
C GLU A 94 -8.71 -5.16 11.60
N ASP A 95 -8.60 -5.90 10.49
CA ASP A 95 -9.03 -7.28 10.38
C ASP A 95 -8.03 -8.13 9.57
N ALA A 96 -7.24 -8.93 10.30
CA ALA A 96 -6.26 -9.85 9.73
C ALA A 96 -6.89 -11.04 8.97
N ASP A 97 -8.20 -11.25 9.13
CA ASP A 97 -8.90 -12.36 8.48
C ASP A 97 -9.39 -12.02 7.06
N LEU A 98 -9.41 -10.74 6.68
CA LEU A 98 -9.80 -10.30 5.35
C LEU A 98 -8.88 -10.81 4.23
N ILE A 99 -9.43 -10.76 3.02
CA ILE A 99 -8.74 -11.09 1.77
C ILE A 99 -9.09 -10.01 0.77
N MET A 100 -8.08 -9.32 0.26
CA MET A 100 -8.26 -8.20 -0.65
C MET A 100 -8.10 -8.62 -2.11
N PRO A 101 -8.83 -7.97 -3.04
CA PRO A 101 -8.70 -8.26 -4.46
C PRO A 101 -7.28 -7.98 -4.98
N THR A 102 -6.92 -8.87 -5.90
CA THR A 102 -5.70 -9.06 -6.68
C THR A 102 -5.58 -8.33 -8.01
N ARG A 103 -4.50 -7.60 -8.34
CA ARG A 103 -4.08 -7.47 -9.74
C ARG A 103 -3.25 -8.67 -10.18
N ASP A 104 -3.75 -9.39 -11.18
CA ASP A 104 -3.10 -10.58 -11.76
C ASP A 104 -1.99 -10.21 -12.76
N ASP A 105 -1.94 -8.96 -13.20
CA ASP A 105 -0.95 -8.40 -14.12
C ASP A 105 0.36 -7.99 -13.42
N ILE A 106 0.40 -7.99 -12.09
CA ILE A 106 1.60 -7.66 -11.30
C ILE A 106 2.20 -8.91 -10.66
N SER A 107 3.44 -9.24 -11.04
CA SER A 107 4.09 -10.47 -10.57
C SER A 107 4.50 -10.41 -9.09
N LEU A 108 4.60 -11.59 -8.44
CA LEU A 108 5.14 -11.67 -7.07
C LEU A 108 6.60 -11.19 -6.98
N GLU A 109 7.37 -11.28 -8.06
CA GLU A 109 8.73 -10.75 -8.11
C GLU A 109 8.74 -9.23 -8.02
N ASP A 110 7.88 -8.56 -8.79
CA ASP A 110 7.76 -7.09 -8.78
C ASP A 110 7.30 -6.57 -7.43
N ARG A 111 6.39 -7.30 -6.79
CA ARG A 111 5.88 -7.05 -5.44
C ARG A 111 6.98 -7.20 -4.39
N ALA A 112 7.71 -8.31 -4.42
CA ALA A 112 8.82 -8.55 -3.52
C ALA A 112 9.97 -7.55 -3.71
N ALA A 113 10.15 -7.04 -4.94
CA ALA A 113 11.14 -6.04 -5.27
C ALA A 113 10.72 -4.60 -4.95
N ARG A 114 9.50 -4.37 -4.40
CA ARG A 114 8.94 -3.03 -4.16
C ARG A 114 9.05 -2.14 -5.41
N LYS A 115 8.72 -2.68 -6.58
CA LYS A 115 8.73 -1.87 -7.81
C LYS A 115 7.75 -0.70 -7.69
N ASN A 116 8.11 0.43 -8.30
CA ASN A 116 7.22 1.58 -8.41
C ASN A 116 5.90 1.16 -9.08
N VAL A 117 4.79 1.67 -8.56
CA VAL A 117 3.46 1.35 -9.10
C VAL A 117 3.27 1.96 -10.48
N VAL A 118 3.73 3.20 -10.66
CA VAL A 118 3.73 3.89 -11.95
C VAL A 118 5.12 3.76 -12.55
N GLU A 119 5.23 3.02 -13.65
CA GLU A 119 6.47 2.94 -14.44
C GLU A 119 6.61 4.21 -15.31
N ASP A 120 7.80 4.81 -15.37
CA ASP A 120 8.11 5.96 -16.25
C ASP A 120 8.07 5.62 -17.76
#